data_AF-A0A9D5YDZ1-F1
#
_entry.id   AF-A0A9D5YDZ1-F1
#
_cell.length_a   1.000
_cell.length_b   1.000
_cell.length_c   1.000
_cell.angle_alpha   90.00
_cell.angle_beta   90.00
_cell.angle_gamma   90.00
#
_symmetry.space_group_name_H-M   'P 1'
#
loop_
_entity.id
_entity.type
_entity.pdbx_description
1 polymer ?
#
loop_
_entity_poly.entity_id
_entity_poly.type
_entity_poly.pdbx_seq_one_letter_code
_entity_poly.pdbx_strand_id
1 'polypeptide(L)'
;MLSAQDVKNVSFSNALRGYKIEDVEVFLDKVEADYVHYERLVSDYQAKVQELEAQIENYKNSQSSIQNVLLNAQKLADQIVNEAKEKSEEIITNAEKNITIITNKEKELSDAFELKANERKAALKIELEEMVEKENLKAKSVVAAAEDSVKRQQVLFDKLKLEIAAFKSSITAKYKEHLSILQEIPETVDLSPQEMAQIITAKINELPNPEDFIAVNEQPVEEQVQPNEPVTDISSGFSVEDLVEE
;
A
#
# COMPACT_ATOMS: atom_id res chain seq x y z
N MET A 1 40.61 -6.50 -103.30
CA MET A 1 41.33 -7.79 -103.33
C MET A 1 40.82 -8.58 -104.51
N LEU A 2 41.66 -9.42 -105.10
CA LEU A 2 41.23 -10.46 -106.02
C LEU A 2 40.48 -11.54 -105.21
N SER A 3 39.42 -12.10 -105.78
CA SER A 3 38.73 -13.28 -105.26
C SER A 3 39.29 -14.56 -105.88
N ALA A 4 38.96 -15.71 -105.31
CA ALA A 4 39.26 -17.00 -105.95
C ALA A 4 38.73 -17.08 -107.40
N GLN A 5 37.54 -16.50 -107.66
CA GLN A 5 36.98 -16.41 -109.02
C GLN A 5 37.79 -15.51 -109.95
N ASP A 6 38.38 -14.43 -109.43
CA ASP A 6 39.24 -13.55 -110.23
C ASP A 6 40.55 -14.24 -110.62
N VAL A 7 41.08 -15.12 -109.76
CA VAL A 7 42.25 -15.95 -110.05
C VAL A 7 41.93 -17.00 -111.13
N LYS A 8 40.74 -17.62 -111.04
CA LYS A 8 40.28 -18.63 -112.01
C LYS A 8 40.08 -18.08 -113.41
N ASN A 9 39.55 -16.86 -113.51
CA ASN A 9 39.16 -16.26 -114.78
C ASN A 9 40.26 -15.39 -115.42
N VAL A 10 41.47 -15.39 -114.86
CA VAL A 10 42.56 -14.55 -115.35
C VAL A 10 43.06 -15.05 -116.71
N SER A 11 43.29 -14.13 -117.65
CA SER A 11 43.83 -14.45 -118.98
C SER A 11 45.13 -13.69 -119.23
N PHE A 12 46.13 -14.36 -119.81
CA PHE A 12 47.43 -13.75 -120.15
C PHE A 12 47.64 -13.68 -121.66
N SER A 13 48.37 -12.66 -122.13
CA SER A 13 48.78 -12.52 -123.53
C SER A 13 49.99 -13.39 -123.87
N ASN A 14 50.00 -14.02 -125.05
CA ASN A 14 51.13 -14.83 -125.54
C ASN A 14 52.35 -13.97 -125.95
N ALA A 15 53.57 -14.44 -125.63
CA ALA A 15 54.84 -13.78 -125.96
C ALA A 15 55.91 -14.80 -126.43
N LEU A 16 56.83 -14.37 -127.32
CA LEU A 16 57.82 -15.24 -128.00
C LEU A 16 58.76 -16.01 -127.05
N ARG A 17 58.92 -15.57 -125.80
CA ARG A 17 59.67 -16.24 -124.72
C ARG A 17 58.91 -16.17 -123.38
N GLY A 18 57.70 -16.71 -123.36
CA GLY A 18 56.84 -16.76 -122.16
C GLY A 18 57.03 -17.99 -121.28
N TYR A 19 56.34 -18.01 -120.14
CA TYR A 19 56.17 -19.21 -119.33
C TYR A 19 55.31 -20.26 -120.05
N LYS A 20 55.49 -21.54 -119.72
CA LYS A 20 54.64 -22.61 -120.26
C LYS A 20 53.23 -22.49 -119.69
N ILE A 21 52.24 -22.58 -120.56
CA ILE A 21 50.83 -22.37 -120.20
C ILE A 21 50.39 -23.42 -119.18
N GLU A 22 50.79 -24.68 -119.36
CA GLU A 22 50.40 -25.79 -118.48
C GLU A 22 50.98 -25.62 -117.06
N ASP A 23 52.23 -25.16 -116.94
CA ASP A 23 52.86 -24.92 -115.64
C ASP A 23 52.20 -23.74 -114.89
N VAL A 24 51.76 -22.71 -115.65
CA VAL A 24 51.04 -21.55 -115.11
C VAL A 24 49.63 -21.95 -114.67
N GLU A 25 48.90 -22.75 -115.45
CA GLU A 25 47.57 -23.25 -115.10
C GLU A 25 47.60 -24.10 -113.81
N VAL A 26 48.54 -25.06 -113.71
CA VAL A 26 48.70 -25.88 -112.50
C VAL A 26 49.06 -25.03 -111.28
N PHE A 27 49.81 -23.93 -111.47
CA PHE A 27 50.09 -22.99 -110.38
C PHE A 27 48.84 -22.19 -110.00
N LEU A 28 48.08 -21.68 -110.97
CA LEU A 28 46.84 -20.95 -110.73
C LEU A 28 45.78 -21.80 -110.04
N ASP A 29 45.66 -23.09 -110.36
CA ASP A 29 44.75 -24.01 -109.65
C ASP A 29 45.08 -24.12 -108.16
N LYS A 30 46.38 -24.15 -107.82
CA LYS A 30 46.83 -24.16 -106.41
C LYS A 30 46.56 -22.81 -105.73
N VAL A 31 46.81 -21.69 -106.43
CA VAL A 31 46.53 -20.36 -105.91
C VAL A 31 45.02 -20.15 -105.72
N GLU A 32 44.17 -20.63 -106.63
CA GLU A 32 42.71 -20.62 -106.51
C GLU A 32 42.29 -21.42 -105.26
N ALA A 33 42.80 -22.64 -105.08
CA ALA A 33 42.49 -23.48 -103.94
C ALA A 33 42.89 -22.85 -102.59
N ASP A 34 44.09 -22.27 -102.52
CA ASP A 34 44.56 -21.54 -101.33
C ASP A 34 43.71 -20.30 -101.08
N TYR A 35 43.33 -19.54 -102.11
CA TYR A 35 42.45 -18.38 -101.96
C TYR A 35 41.08 -18.76 -101.40
N VAL A 36 40.45 -19.81 -101.92
CA VAL A 36 39.18 -20.33 -101.37
C VAL A 36 39.35 -20.73 -99.90
N HIS A 37 40.47 -21.36 -99.55
CA HIS A 37 40.76 -21.71 -98.17
C HIS A 37 40.90 -20.48 -97.27
N TYR A 38 41.65 -19.46 -97.70
CA TYR A 38 41.83 -18.22 -96.95
C TYR A 38 40.53 -17.41 -96.83
N GLU A 39 39.71 -17.34 -97.87
CA GLU A 39 38.40 -16.68 -97.81
C GLU A 39 37.49 -17.33 -96.75
N ARG A 40 37.46 -18.67 -96.69
CA ARG A 40 36.73 -19.40 -95.64
C ARG A 40 37.29 -19.11 -94.26
N LEU A 41 38.61 -19.17 -94.08
CA LEU A 41 39.24 -18.86 -92.80
C LEU A 41 38.92 -17.44 -92.33
N VAL A 42 39.00 -16.44 -93.21
CA VAL A 42 38.65 -15.06 -92.87
C VAL A 42 37.19 -14.95 -92.44
N SER A 43 36.27 -15.60 -93.17
CA SER A 43 34.85 -15.64 -92.80
C SER A 43 34.64 -16.28 -91.42
N ASP A 44 35.29 -17.42 -91.16
CA ASP A 44 35.18 -18.13 -89.88
C ASP A 44 35.75 -17.31 -88.72
N TYR A 45 36.91 -16.66 -88.92
CA TYR A 45 37.51 -15.77 -87.92
C TYR A 45 36.66 -14.53 -87.68
N GLN A 46 36.06 -13.93 -88.71
CA GLN A 46 35.14 -12.81 -88.55
C GLN A 46 33.90 -13.20 -87.75
N ALA A 47 33.31 -14.37 -88.04
CA ALA A 47 32.19 -14.90 -87.26
C ALA A 47 32.62 -15.13 -85.79
N LYS A 48 33.83 -15.64 -85.56
CA LYS A 48 34.33 -15.86 -84.21
C LYS A 48 34.57 -14.56 -83.44
N VAL A 49 35.10 -13.53 -84.12
CA VAL A 49 35.28 -12.20 -83.52
C VAL A 49 33.93 -11.62 -83.11
N GLN A 50 32.92 -11.68 -83.99
CA GLN A 50 31.57 -11.19 -83.67
C GLN A 50 30.94 -11.94 -82.48
N GLU A 51 31.11 -13.26 -82.43
CA GLU A 51 30.63 -14.07 -81.30
C GLU A 51 31.32 -13.65 -79.98
N LEU A 52 32.64 -13.49 -79.99
CA LEU A 52 33.41 -13.07 -78.81
C LEU A 52 33.05 -11.65 -78.37
N GLU A 53 32.85 -10.73 -79.31
CA GLU A 53 32.38 -9.37 -79.03
C GLU A 53 31.01 -9.37 -78.34
N ALA A 54 30.06 -10.19 -78.83
CA ALA A 54 28.75 -10.35 -78.21
C ALA A 54 28.84 -10.94 -76.79
N GLN A 55 29.73 -11.90 -76.56
CA GLN A 55 29.98 -12.45 -75.22
C GLN A 55 30.58 -11.42 -74.27
N ILE A 56 31.55 -10.64 -74.73
CA ILE A 56 32.15 -9.55 -73.94
C ILE A 56 31.09 -8.53 -73.53
N GLU A 57 30.20 -8.16 -74.45
CA GLU A 57 29.11 -7.23 -74.14
C GLU A 57 28.13 -7.81 -73.11
N ASN A 58 27.77 -9.09 -73.23
CA ASN A 58 26.97 -9.77 -72.21
C ASN A 58 27.65 -9.80 -70.84
N TYR A 59 28.96 -10.07 -70.79
CA TYR A 59 29.71 -10.05 -69.53
C TYR A 59 29.77 -8.65 -68.91
N LYS A 60 29.98 -7.60 -69.72
CA LYS A 60 29.94 -6.21 -69.24
C LYS A 60 28.58 -5.85 -68.65
N ASN A 61 27.49 -6.23 -69.32
CA ASN A 61 26.13 -5.96 -68.85
C ASN A 61 25.80 -6.74 -67.56
N SER A 62 26.24 -8.00 -67.48
CA SER A 62 26.11 -8.80 -66.25
C SER A 62 26.93 -8.21 -65.11
N GLN A 63 28.18 -7.81 -65.35
CA GLN A 63 29.03 -7.15 -64.36
C GLN A 63 28.38 -5.86 -63.84
N SER A 64 27.85 -5.01 -64.72
CA SER A 64 27.14 -3.79 -64.32
C SER A 64 25.92 -4.11 -63.45
N SER A 65 25.17 -5.14 -63.80
CA SER A 65 24.01 -5.60 -63.03
C SER A 65 24.41 -6.08 -61.63
N ILE A 66 25.47 -6.89 -61.53
CA ILE A 66 26.00 -7.35 -60.24
C ILE A 66 26.50 -6.18 -59.41
N GLN A 67 27.21 -5.22 -60.02
CA GLN A 67 27.69 -4.03 -59.34
C GLN A 67 26.53 -3.20 -58.77
N ASN A 68 25.44 -3.03 -59.53
CA ASN A 68 24.25 -2.34 -59.06
C ASN A 68 23.58 -3.09 -57.89
N VAL A 69 23.49 -4.43 -57.96
CA VAL A 69 22.96 -5.25 -56.86
C VAL A 69 23.81 -5.08 -55.59
N LEU A 70 25.14 -5.10 -55.72
CA LEU A 70 26.05 -4.92 -54.59
C LEU A 70 25.92 -3.53 -53.96
N LEU A 71 25.83 -2.48 -54.79
CA LEU A 71 25.62 -1.11 -54.28
C LEU A 71 24.28 -0.97 -53.57
N ASN A 72 23.22 -1.58 -54.10
CA ASN A 72 21.91 -1.57 -53.45
C ASN A 72 21.91 -2.38 -52.16
N ALA A 73 22.57 -3.53 -52.13
CA ALA A 73 22.72 -4.34 -50.92
C ALA A 73 23.51 -3.60 -49.84
N GLN A 74 24.57 -2.88 -50.20
CA GLN A 74 25.32 -2.03 -49.27
C GLN A 74 24.45 -0.91 -48.71
N LYS A 75 23.72 -0.18 -49.57
CA LYS A 75 22.78 0.85 -49.13
C LYS A 75 21.72 0.30 -48.18
N LEU A 76 21.17 -0.87 -48.48
CA LEU A 76 20.20 -1.53 -47.62
C LEU A 76 20.81 -1.92 -46.27
N ALA A 77 22.04 -2.45 -46.26
CA ALA A 77 22.75 -2.75 -45.02
C ALA A 77 22.98 -1.48 -44.18
N ASP A 78 23.41 -0.39 -44.80
CA ASP A 78 23.60 0.90 -44.14
C ASP A 78 22.27 1.44 -43.59
N GLN A 79 21.18 1.31 -44.34
CA GLN A 79 19.83 1.67 -43.89
C GLN A 79 19.40 0.86 -42.67
N ILE A 80 19.57 -0.47 -42.69
CA ILE A 80 19.24 -1.35 -41.55
C ILE A 80 20.04 -0.94 -40.30
N VAL A 81 21.33 -0.65 -40.45
CA VAL A 81 22.18 -0.22 -39.33
C VAL A 81 21.71 1.12 -38.77
N ASN A 82 21.38 2.08 -39.63
CA ASN A 82 20.92 3.39 -39.19
C ASN A 82 19.54 3.33 -38.52
N GLU A 83 18.59 2.60 -39.11
CA GLU A 83 17.26 2.40 -38.50
C GLU A 83 17.35 1.69 -37.15
N ALA A 84 18.24 0.70 -37.02
CA ALA A 84 18.46 0.00 -35.76
C ALA A 84 19.04 0.94 -34.68
N LYS A 85 19.98 1.82 -35.07
CA LYS A 85 20.53 2.84 -34.16
C LYS A 85 19.47 3.84 -33.74
N GLU A 86 18.71 4.39 -34.67
CA GLU A 86 17.65 5.35 -34.39
C GLU A 86 16.58 4.76 -33.44
N LYS A 87 16.11 3.54 -33.72
CA LYS A 87 15.18 2.82 -32.83
C LYS A 87 15.79 2.54 -31.46
N SER A 88 17.06 2.20 -31.40
CA SER A 88 17.75 1.98 -30.12
C SER A 88 17.82 3.26 -29.29
N GLU A 89 18.20 4.38 -29.92
CA GLU A 89 18.25 5.69 -29.26
C GLU A 89 16.87 6.14 -28.79
N GLU A 90 15.84 5.92 -29.59
CA GLU A 90 14.45 6.19 -29.21
C GLU A 90 14.02 5.36 -27.98
N ILE A 91 14.30 4.06 -27.96
CA ILE A 91 13.99 3.18 -26.83
C ILE A 91 14.70 3.66 -25.57
N ILE A 92 15.99 3.97 -25.65
CA ILE A 92 16.78 4.46 -24.50
C ILE A 92 16.21 5.78 -24.00
N THR A 93 15.97 6.74 -24.89
CA THR A 93 15.42 8.06 -24.53
C THR A 93 14.05 7.94 -23.86
N ASN A 94 13.18 7.09 -24.40
CA ASN A 94 11.86 6.84 -23.82
C ASN A 94 11.95 6.15 -22.45
N ALA A 95 12.86 5.19 -22.29
CA ALA A 95 13.11 4.53 -21.01
C ALA A 95 13.62 5.53 -19.96
N GLU A 96 14.60 6.36 -20.29
CA GLU A 96 15.15 7.41 -19.41
C GLU A 96 14.08 8.42 -18.99
N LYS A 97 13.23 8.84 -19.93
CA LYS A 97 12.09 9.72 -19.64
C LYS A 97 11.10 9.06 -18.69
N ASN A 98 10.76 7.80 -18.92
CA ASN A 98 9.84 7.05 -18.06
C ASN A 98 10.41 6.83 -16.66
N ILE A 99 11.70 6.48 -16.54
CA ILE A 99 12.40 6.37 -15.26
C ILE A 99 12.31 7.70 -14.51
N THR A 100 12.60 8.81 -15.17
CA THR A 100 12.52 10.14 -14.55
C THR A 100 11.12 10.46 -14.05
N ILE A 101 10.08 10.13 -14.84
CA ILE A 101 8.67 10.32 -14.44
C ILE A 101 8.34 9.46 -13.22
N ILE A 102 8.71 8.19 -13.23
CA ILE A 102 8.44 7.25 -12.12
C ILE A 102 9.16 7.71 -10.86
N THR A 103 10.45 8.03 -10.94
CA THR A 103 11.24 8.47 -9.79
C THR A 103 10.69 9.77 -9.19
N ASN A 104 10.28 10.73 -10.03
CA ASN A 104 9.67 11.97 -9.53
C ASN A 104 8.33 11.69 -8.83
N LYS A 105 7.50 10.81 -9.40
CA LYS A 105 6.21 10.43 -8.81
C LYS A 105 6.39 9.66 -7.51
N GLU A 106 7.35 8.75 -7.44
CA GLU A 106 7.70 8.01 -6.22
C GLU A 106 8.18 8.97 -5.14
N LYS A 107 9.03 9.94 -5.49
CA LYS A 107 9.48 10.97 -4.56
C LYS A 107 8.32 11.80 -4.03
N GLU A 108 7.45 12.31 -4.91
CA GLU A 108 6.27 13.08 -4.52
C GLU A 108 5.34 12.28 -3.59
N LEU A 109 5.12 11.00 -3.90
CA LEU A 109 4.32 10.11 -3.06
C LEU A 109 4.97 9.84 -1.71
N SER A 110 6.29 9.65 -1.68
CA SER A 110 7.06 9.49 -0.44
C SER A 110 6.95 10.73 0.43
N ASP A 111 7.18 11.92 -0.14
CA ASP A 111 7.10 13.20 0.57
C ASP A 111 5.66 13.42 1.13
N ALA A 112 4.63 13.11 0.33
CA ALA A 112 3.23 13.20 0.77
C ALA A 112 2.90 12.21 1.89
N PHE A 113 3.42 10.98 1.81
CA PHE A 113 3.23 9.98 2.84
C PHE A 113 3.91 10.37 4.16
N GLU A 114 5.15 10.87 4.09
CA GLU A 114 5.87 11.38 5.26
C GLU A 114 5.15 12.57 5.91
N LEU A 115 4.67 13.52 5.10
CA LEU A 115 3.89 14.65 5.60
C LEU A 115 2.65 14.17 6.36
N LYS A 116 1.85 13.29 5.76
CA LYS A 116 0.62 12.76 6.37
C LYS A 116 0.91 11.94 7.62
N ALA A 117 1.99 11.15 7.63
CA ALA A 117 2.42 10.40 8.81
C ALA A 117 2.82 11.35 9.95
N ASN A 118 3.54 12.43 9.65
CA ASN A 118 3.92 13.44 10.63
C ASN A 118 2.72 14.22 11.17
N GLU A 119 1.78 14.62 10.31
CA GLU A 119 0.52 15.25 10.72
C GLU A 119 -0.29 14.32 11.64
N ARG A 120 -0.41 13.04 11.28
CA ARG A 120 -1.12 12.05 12.11
C ARG A 120 -0.43 11.86 13.45
N LYS A 121 0.91 11.79 13.47
CA LYS A 121 1.69 11.71 14.70
C LYS A 121 1.49 12.94 15.59
N ALA A 122 1.49 14.14 15.01
CA ALA A 122 1.23 15.37 15.73
C ALA A 122 -0.20 15.41 16.31
N ALA A 123 -1.20 15.04 15.50
CA ALA A 123 -2.60 14.97 15.94
C ALA A 123 -2.80 13.97 17.09
N LEU A 124 -2.23 12.76 16.99
CA LEU A 124 -2.29 11.76 18.06
C LEU A 124 -1.58 12.24 19.34
N LYS A 125 -0.50 13.00 19.20
CA LYS A 125 0.19 13.57 20.35
C LYS A 125 -0.69 14.58 21.08
N ILE A 126 -1.36 15.47 20.35
CA ILE A 126 -2.31 16.44 20.93
C ILE A 126 -3.47 15.71 21.61
N GLU A 127 -4.08 14.73 20.94
CA GLU A 127 -5.18 13.94 21.50
C GLU A 127 -4.78 13.20 22.78
N LEU A 128 -3.56 12.66 22.84
CA LEU A 128 -3.02 12.01 24.03
C LEU A 128 -2.80 13.01 25.17
N GLU A 129 -2.26 14.19 24.88
CA GLU A 129 -2.06 15.26 25.87
C GLU A 129 -3.41 15.72 26.45
N GLU A 130 -4.43 15.94 25.60
CA GLU A 130 -5.79 16.29 26.04
C GLU A 130 -6.43 15.20 26.91
N MET A 131 -6.28 13.93 26.52
CA MET A 131 -6.80 12.80 27.31
C MET A 131 -6.15 12.73 28.70
N VAL A 132 -4.82 12.88 28.76
CA VAL A 132 -4.07 12.90 30.02
C VAL A 132 -4.48 14.08 30.89
N GLU A 133 -4.67 15.27 30.31
CA GLU A 133 -5.14 16.43 31.05
C GLU A 133 -6.55 16.21 31.62
N LYS A 134 -7.47 15.68 30.81
CA LYS A 134 -8.84 15.36 31.23
C LYS A 134 -8.88 14.35 32.38
N GLU A 135 -8.09 13.28 32.28
CA GLU A 135 -8.00 12.27 33.35
C GLU A 135 -7.35 12.85 34.62
N ASN A 136 -6.34 13.72 34.49
CA ASN A 136 -5.77 14.44 35.62
C ASN A 136 -6.77 15.38 36.30
N LEU A 137 -7.61 16.08 35.54
CA LEU A 137 -8.67 16.94 36.08
C LEU A 137 -9.72 16.11 36.85
N LYS A 138 -10.14 14.96 36.30
CA LYS A 138 -11.04 14.04 37.00
C LYS A 138 -10.41 13.51 38.28
N ALA A 139 -9.15 13.06 38.23
CA ALA A 139 -8.43 12.57 39.40
C ALA A 139 -8.36 13.63 40.52
N LYS A 140 -8.00 14.88 40.17
CA LYS A 140 -8.00 16.02 41.11
C LYS A 140 -9.39 16.27 41.71
N SER A 141 -10.45 16.21 40.90
CA SER A 141 -11.83 16.38 41.40
C SER A 141 -12.23 15.27 42.38
N VAL A 142 -11.88 14.01 42.09
CA VAL A 142 -12.18 12.88 42.98
C VAL A 142 -11.43 13.02 44.30
N VAL A 143 -10.14 13.39 44.25
CA VAL A 143 -9.34 13.65 45.46
C VAL A 143 -9.95 14.78 46.28
N ALA A 144 -10.30 15.90 45.65
CA ALA A 144 -10.93 17.03 46.35
C ALA A 144 -12.28 16.64 47.00
N ALA A 145 -13.11 15.87 46.31
CA ALA A 145 -14.38 15.37 46.86
C ALA A 145 -14.16 14.41 48.04
N ALA A 146 -13.17 13.52 47.95
CA ALA A 146 -12.80 12.62 49.03
C ALA A 146 -12.28 13.39 50.25
N GLU A 147 -11.42 14.39 50.05
CA GLU A 147 -10.93 15.27 51.11
C GLU A 147 -12.06 16.02 51.82
N ASP A 148 -13.03 16.57 51.07
CA ASP A 148 -14.19 17.23 51.66
C ASP A 148 -15.06 16.26 52.48
N SER A 149 -15.28 15.04 51.98
CA SER A 149 -15.99 14.00 52.72
C SER A 149 -15.27 13.63 54.02
N VAL A 150 -13.94 13.46 53.99
CA VAL A 150 -13.14 13.16 55.19
C VAL A 150 -13.24 14.31 56.20
N LYS A 151 -13.14 15.56 55.76
CA LYS A 151 -13.31 16.73 56.64
C LYS A 151 -14.69 16.75 57.30
N ARG A 152 -15.76 16.49 56.54
CA ARG A 152 -17.13 16.39 57.10
C ARG A 152 -17.25 15.25 58.11
N GLN A 153 -16.69 14.08 57.82
CA GLN A 153 -16.68 12.94 58.74
C GLN A 153 -15.89 13.24 60.02
N GLN A 154 -14.76 13.96 59.93
CA GLN A 154 -13.99 14.39 61.10
C GLN A 154 -14.82 15.32 62.00
N VAL A 155 -15.51 16.32 61.43
CA VAL A 155 -16.38 17.22 62.20
C VAL A 155 -17.50 16.44 62.92
N LEU A 156 -18.14 15.50 62.24
CA LEU A 156 -19.17 14.65 62.85
C LEU A 156 -18.59 13.78 63.97
N PHE A 157 -17.41 13.21 63.76
CA PHE A 157 -16.72 12.41 64.76
C PHE A 157 -16.34 13.22 66.01
N ASP A 158 -15.88 14.46 65.82
CA ASP A 158 -15.57 15.37 66.93
C ASP A 158 -16.83 15.77 67.70
N LYS A 159 -17.95 16.00 67.01
CA LYS A 159 -19.26 16.22 67.65
C LYS A 159 -19.70 14.99 68.45
N LEU A 160 -19.58 13.79 67.88
CA LEU A 160 -19.91 12.54 68.55
C LEU A 160 -19.07 12.33 69.81
N LYS A 161 -17.76 12.61 69.75
CA LYS A 161 -16.89 12.56 70.93
C LYS A 161 -17.38 13.49 72.04
N LEU A 162 -17.83 14.70 71.68
CA LEU A 162 -18.35 15.67 72.63
C LEU A 162 -19.67 15.19 73.25
N GLU A 163 -20.56 14.62 72.45
CA GLU A 163 -21.80 13.99 72.92
C GLU A 163 -21.53 12.79 73.83
N ILE A 164 -20.56 11.92 73.51
CA ILE A 164 -20.14 10.81 74.38
C ILE A 164 -19.59 11.34 75.70
N ALA A 165 -18.78 12.40 75.68
CA ALA A 165 -18.28 13.03 76.89
C ALA A 165 -19.42 13.64 77.74
N ALA A 166 -20.36 14.32 77.11
CA ALA A 166 -21.55 14.88 77.76
C ALA A 166 -22.44 13.77 78.34
N PHE A 167 -22.68 12.69 77.59
CA PHE A 167 -23.43 11.52 78.04
C PHE A 167 -22.76 10.83 79.24
N LYS A 168 -21.44 10.62 79.18
CA LYS A 168 -20.66 10.09 80.31
C LYS A 168 -20.78 10.98 81.55
N SER A 169 -20.74 12.30 81.38
CA SER A 169 -20.95 13.26 82.46
C SER A 169 -22.37 13.15 83.04
N SER A 170 -23.39 13.08 82.19
CA SER A 170 -24.80 12.90 82.59
C SER A 170 -25.02 11.62 83.39
N ILE A 171 -24.47 10.49 82.91
CA ILE A 171 -24.49 9.22 83.65
C ILE A 171 -23.82 9.40 85.02
N THR A 172 -22.62 9.97 85.05
CA THR A 172 -21.87 10.16 86.30
C THR A 172 -22.63 11.05 87.28
N ALA A 173 -23.28 12.11 86.79
CA ALA A 173 -24.10 13.01 87.58
C ALA A 173 -25.35 12.29 88.14
N LYS A 174 -26.06 11.52 87.30
CA LYS A 174 -27.19 10.70 87.75
C LYS A 174 -26.78 9.65 88.78
N TYR A 175 -25.64 8.99 88.60
CA TYR A 175 -25.09 8.08 89.62
C TYR A 175 -24.74 8.79 90.92
N LYS A 176 -24.19 10.02 90.87
CA LYS A 176 -23.95 10.82 92.08
C LYS A 176 -25.25 11.24 92.77
N GLU A 177 -26.26 11.65 92.00
CA GLU A 177 -27.59 11.96 92.52
C GLU A 177 -28.20 10.74 93.21
N HIS A 178 -28.16 9.56 92.57
CA HIS A 178 -28.62 8.31 93.17
C HIS A 178 -27.84 7.95 94.44
N LEU A 179 -26.52 8.19 94.47
CA LEU A 179 -25.69 7.98 95.66
C LEU A 179 -26.00 8.96 96.78
N SER A 180 -26.31 10.23 96.48
CA SER A 180 -26.76 11.20 97.47
C SER A 180 -28.14 10.85 98.03
N ILE A 181 -29.08 10.40 97.19
CA ILE A 181 -30.37 9.88 97.65
C ILE A 181 -30.15 8.66 98.57
N LEU A 182 -29.24 7.75 98.23
CA LEU A 182 -28.87 6.63 99.10
C LEU A 182 -28.23 7.08 100.42
N GLN A 183 -27.53 8.21 100.47
CA GLN A 183 -26.99 8.80 101.70
C GLN A 183 -28.04 9.55 102.53
N GLU A 184 -29.15 9.98 101.92
CA GLU A 184 -30.27 10.65 102.59
C GLU A 184 -31.35 9.69 103.11
N ILE A 185 -31.26 8.39 102.81
CA ILE A 185 -32.14 7.38 103.41
C ILE A 185 -31.68 7.10 104.85
N PRO A 186 -32.49 7.41 105.87
CA PRO A 186 -32.16 7.06 107.25
C PRO A 186 -32.14 5.53 107.41
N GLU A 187 -31.13 4.98 108.10
CA GLU A 187 -31.01 3.53 108.38
C GLU A 187 -32.12 2.95 109.27
N THR A 188 -33.10 3.76 109.70
CA THR A 188 -34.28 3.31 110.44
C THR A 188 -35.51 4.12 110.02
N VAL A 189 -36.58 3.42 109.62
CA VAL A 189 -37.90 4.00 109.37
C VAL A 189 -38.88 3.35 110.34
N ASP A 190 -39.23 4.08 111.41
CA ASP A 190 -40.33 3.77 112.32
C ASP A 190 -41.63 4.39 111.79
N LEU A 191 -42.24 3.82 110.75
CA LEU A 191 -43.61 4.20 110.34
C LEU A 191 -44.44 3.00 109.86
N SER A 192 -45.70 2.98 110.31
CA SER A 192 -46.59 1.83 110.36
C SER A 192 -47.18 1.40 108.99
N PRO A 193 -47.56 0.12 108.82
CA PRO A 193 -48.09 -0.44 107.56
C PRO A 193 -49.37 0.20 106.99
N GLN A 194 -50.04 1.08 107.74
CA GLN A 194 -51.36 1.60 107.37
C GLN A 194 -51.29 2.94 106.60
N GLU A 195 -50.17 3.67 106.67
CA GLU A 195 -49.96 4.92 105.92
C GLU A 195 -49.27 4.69 104.55
N MET A 196 -48.56 3.56 104.38
CA MET A 196 -47.95 3.17 103.09
C MET A 196 -49.00 2.87 102.00
N ALA A 197 -50.17 2.32 102.36
CA ALA A 197 -51.20 1.96 101.37
C ALA A 197 -51.84 3.20 100.71
N GLN A 198 -51.92 4.34 101.42
CA GLN A 198 -52.52 5.56 100.84
C GLN A 198 -51.54 6.30 99.92
N ILE A 199 -50.23 6.31 100.23
CA ILE A 199 -49.21 7.01 99.44
C ILE A 199 -48.89 6.24 98.14
N ILE A 200 -48.86 4.91 98.19
CA ILE A 200 -48.63 4.06 97.00
C ILE A 200 -49.80 4.20 96.00
N THR A 201 -51.04 4.26 96.49
CA THR A 201 -52.22 4.39 95.62
C THR A 201 -52.31 5.78 94.97
N ALA A 202 -51.85 6.84 95.65
CA ALA A 202 -51.84 8.19 95.10
C ALA A 202 -50.77 8.41 94.02
N LYS A 203 -49.59 7.77 94.13
CA LYS A 203 -48.47 7.96 93.19
C LYS A 203 -48.45 7.01 92.00
N ILE A 204 -49.19 5.89 92.03
CA ILE A 204 -49.30 4.96 90.89
C ILE A 204 -50.12 5.57 89.73
N ASN A 205 -51.09 6.44 90.01
CA ASN A 205 -51.91 7.10 88.97
C ASN A 205 -51.22 8.27 88.26
N GLU A 206 -50.00 8.67 88.68
CA GLU A 206 -49.20 9.74 88.04
C GLU A 206 -47.94 9.21 87.35
N LEU A 207 -47.79 7.90 87.14
CA LEU A 207 -46.72 7.39 86.28
C LEU A 207 -47.11 7.55 84.80
N PRO A 208 -46.24 8.16 83.96
CA PRO A 208 -46.46 8.20 82.52
C PRO A 208 -46.47 6.78 81.94
N ASN A 209 -47.34 6.56 80.94
CA ASN A 209 -47.51 5.26 80.29
C ASN A 209 -46.21 4.94 79.51
N PRO A 210 -45.62 3.73 79.61
CA PRO A 210 -44.40 3.37 78.87
C PRO A 210 -44.51 3.53 77.34
N GLU A 211 -45.72 3.68 76.78
CA GLU A 211 -45.95 3.98 75.37
C GLU A 211 -45.68 5.45 74.97
N ASP A 212 -45.65 6.39 75.93
CA ASP A 212 -45.33 7.81 75.68
C ASP A 212 -43.84 8.01 75.33
N PHE A 213 -42.98 7.02 75.60
CA PHE A 213 -41.58 6.99 75.16
C PHE A 213 -41.40 6.52 73.71
N ILE A 214 -42.45 6.01 73.06
CA ILE A 214 -42.37 5.42 71.71
C ILE A 214 -43.04 6.31 70.66
N ALA A 215 -43.92 7.26 71.05
CA ALA A 215 -44.64 8.09 70.10
C ALA A 215 -43.97 9.46 69.85
N VAL A 216 -42.95 9.50 68.97
CA VAL A 216 -42.66 10.69 68.15
C VAL A 216 -42.71 10.30 66.67
N ASN A 217 -43.92 10.49 66.15
CA ASN A 217 -44.22 11.12 64.85
C ASN A 217 -43.83 10.37 63.57
N GLU A 218 -44.67 9.39 63.21
CA GLU A 218 -45.00 9.12 61.80
C GLU A 218 -46.13 10.06 61.35
N GLN A 219 -45.91 10.83 60.29
CA GLN A 219 -46.87 11.16 59.21
C GLN A 219 -46.12 11.92 58.08
N PRO A 220 -46.54 11.86 56.81
CA PRO A 220 -46.86 10.68 56.00
C PRO A 220 -46.17 10.74 54.61
N VAL A 221 -45.87 9.61 53.97
CA VAL A 221 -45.76 9.57 52.50
C VAL A 221 -46.53 8.37 52.00
N GLU A 222 -47.48 8.67 51.12
CA GLU A 222 -48.42 7.76 50.49
C GLU A 222 -47.76 6.61 49.72
N GLU A 223 -48.52 5.54 49.69
CA GLU A 223 -48.29 4.20 49.18
C GLU A 223 -48.30 4.12 47.64
N GLN A 224 -47.92 2.92 47.15
CA GLN A 224 -48.11 2.32 45.81
C GLN A 224 -46.79 2.20 45.00
N VAL A 225 -46.28 1.04 44.58
CA VAL A 225 -46.90 -0.24 44.20
C VAL A 225 -45.94 -1.43 44.44
N GLN A 226 -46.58 -2.57 44.69
CA GLN A 226 -46.19 -3.96 44.94
C GLN A 226 -45.30 -4.72 43.88
N PRO A 227 -44.93 -6.00 44.14
CA PRO A 227 -43.62 -6.62 43.83
C PRO A 227 -43.60 -7.67 42.71
N ASN A 228 -42.37 -8.11 42.37
CA ASN A 228 -41.95 -9.36 41.69
C ASN A 228 -42.45 -9.54 40.23
N GLU A 229 -41.74 -10.05 39.23
CA GLU A 229 -40.55 -10.93 39.12
C GLU A 229 -40.15 -10.99 37.60
N PRO A 230 -39.42 -11.99 37.06
CA PRO A 230 -37.98 -11.98 36.74
C PRO A 230 -37.68 -11.99 35.22
N VAL A 231 -36.44 -11.74 34.79
CA VAL A 231 -35.95 -12.12 33.43
C VAL A 231 -34.46 -12.46 33.52
N THR A 232 -34.10 -13.73 33.75
CA THR A 232 -33.45 -14.68 32.79
C THR A 232 -32.20 -14.09 32.11
N ASP A 233 -31.02 -14.70 31.98
CA ASP A 233 -30.57 -16.09 32.09
C ASP A 233 -29.02 -16.00 32.09
N ILE A 234 -28.34 -16.83 32.88
CA ILE A 234 -26.92 -17.13 32.70
C ILE A 234 -26.80 -18.64 32.60
N SER A 235 -26.97 -19.20 31.41
CA SER A 235 -26.34 -20.47 31.04
C SER A 235 -26.41 -20.73 29.53
N SER A 236 -25.24 -21.07 28.99
CA SER A 236 -24.98 -21.94 27.82
C SER A 236 -25.32 -21.43 26.42
N GLY A 237 -24.28 -21.19 25.61
CA GLY A 237 -24.40 -21.20 24.14
C GLY A 237 -23.43 -20.34 23.34
N PHE A 238 -22.12 -20.36 23.60
CA PHE A 238 -21.15 -20.04 22.54
C PHE A 238 -20.46 -21.35 22.16
N SER A 239 -20.98 -21.98 21.09
CA SER A 239 -20.27 -23.01 20.35
C SER A 239 -19.07 -22.37 19.66
N VAL A 240 -17.92 -23.04 19.77
CA VAL A 240 -16.86 -22.98 18.77
C VAL A 240 -17.35 -23.80 17.55
N GLU A 241 -16.78 -23.54 16.37
CA GLU A 241 -17.08 -24.13 15.05
C GLU A 241 -18.28 -23.52 14.29
N ASP A 242 -18.06 -22.55 13.39
CA ASP A 242 -17.72 -22.80 11.98
C ASP A 242 -17.82 -21.53 11.08
N LEU A 243 -17.02 -21.53 9.99
CA LEU A 243 -16.99 -20.63 8.80
C LEU A 243 -16.10 -19.37 8.93
N VAL A 244 -14.89 -19.27 8.36
CA VAL A 244 -14.37 -19.60 7.00
C VAL A 244 -15.20 -18.94 5.88
N GLU A 245 -14.50 -18.16 5.05
CA GLU A 245 -14.94 -17.44 3.83
C GLU A 245 -15.82 -16.20 4.12
N GLU A 246 -15.53 -14.98 3.67
CA GLU A 246 -14.88 -14.49 2.43
C GLU A 246 -14.14 -13.15 2.70
#